data_AF-A0A4Q5YTN1-F1
#
_entry.id   AF-A0A4Q5YTN1-F1
#
_cell.length_a   1.000
_cell.length_b   1.000
_cell.length_c   1.000
_cell.angle_alpha   90.00
_cell.angle_beta   90.00
_cell.angle_gamma   90.00
#
_symmetry.space_group_name_H-M   'P 1'
#
loop_
_entity.id
_entity.type
_entity.pdbx_description
1 polymer ?
#
loop_
_entity_poly.entity_id
_entity_poly.type
_entity_poly.pdbx_seq_one_letter_code
_entity_poly.pdbx_strand_id
1 'polypeptide(L)'
;MRVKSHLASKEFFLFLLPLFFVLHGSTENFPLVSFTDSLALIGIYAFVTLSLLGICYLIFPTFRKAAFYTFFLVSFHLFFGPAHDFLKEIAPNIFVSKYTFILPAALLIFAWLLYFLFRTKANLQKAVSYLNIVFLILLFVDLSVLLFKFLKHPKKAYQQEAVSSNLRPDIYLVIADEYADSSSLQQVFGFNNSLFQTALRKRGFHIVQNSRSNYNFTPFSVASLFQMNYLTGIQGHNQNPFDRARCFELIKNSPLWRFLQGEGYEIKN
;
A
#
# COMPACT_ATOMS: atom_id res chain seq x y z
N MET A 1 39.03 -4.95 15.43
CA MET A 1 38.72 -5.96 14.40
C MET A 1 38.03 -7.22 14.99
N ARG A 2 37.04 -7.08 15.89
CA ARG A 2 36.35 -8.20 16.59
C ARG A 2 34.83 -8.26 16.39
N VAL A 3 34.23 -7.28 15.70
CA VAL A 3 32.77 -7.24 15.42
C VAL A 3 32.36 -8.22 14.30
N LYS A 4 33.32 -8.72 13.49
CA LYS A 4 33.03 -9.61 12.35
C LYS A 4 32.59 -11.04 12.74
N SER A 5 32.74 -11.51 14.00
CA SER A 5 32.49 -12.93 14.33
C SER A 5 31.07 -13.26 14.81
N HIS A 6 30.31 -12.30 15.36
CA HIS A 6 29.00 -12.59 15.96
C HIS A 6 27.80 -12.36 15.02
N LEU A 7 27.90 -11.39 14.11
CA LEU A 7 26.88 -11.16 13.06
C LEU A 7 26.89 -12.24 11.98
N ALA A 8 28.02 -12.93 11.78
CA ALA A 8 28.17 -13.95 10.76
C ALA A 8 27.55 -15.30 11.16
N SER A 9 27.40 -15.59 12.45
CA SER A 9 27.07 -16.93 12.97
C SER A 9 25.60 -17.18 13.28
N LYS A 10 24.79 -16.14 13.47
CA LYS A 10 23.35 -16.27 13.76
C LYS A 10 22.49 -15.98 12.54
N GLU A 11 21.33 -16.61 12.49
CA GLU A 11 20.36 -16.61 11.38
C GLU A 11 19.51 -15.32 11.33
N PHE A 12 20.15 -14.15 11.42
CA PHE A 12 19.47 -12.85 11.42
C PHE A 12 18.67 -12.57 10.15
N PHE A 13 19.08 -13.13 9.00
CA PHE A 13 18.40 -13.01 7.71
C PHE A 13 16.91 -13.34 7.79
N LEU A 14 16.51 -14.21 8.71
CA LEU A 14 15.11 -14.58 8.91
C LEU A 14 14.25 -13.39 9.39
N PHE A 15 14.80 -12.50 10.20
CA PHE A 15 14.13 -11.27 10.65
C PHE A 15 14.41 -10.08 9.74
N LEU A 16 15.57 -10.07 9.06
CA LEU A 16 15.90 -9.03 8.09
C LEU A 16 15.01 -9.11 6.84
N LEU A 17 14.56 -10.31 6.45
CA LEU A 17 13.66 -10.52 5.32
C LEU A 17 12.32 -9.76 5.44
N PRO A 18 11.49 -9.99 6.48
CA PRO A 18 10.23 -9.26 6.62
C PRO A 18 10.44 -7.77 6.88
N LEU A 19 11.52 -7.40 7.58
CA LEU A 19 11.89 -6.00 7.77
C LEU A 19 12.19 -5.31 6.43
N PHE A 20 12.99 -5.96 5.58
CA PHE A 20 13.30 -5.49 4.23
C PHE A 20 12.03 -5.37 3.40
N PHE A 21 11.19 -6.41 3.36
CA PHE A 21 9.96 -6.38 2.58
C PHE A 21 9.06 -5.20 2.94
N VAL A 22 8.82 -4.95 4.23
CA VAL A 22 7.98 -3.82 4.66
C VAL A 22 8.64 -2.48 4.40
N LEU A 23 9.94 -2.35 4.65
CA LEU A 23 10.67 -1.09 4.40
C LEU A 23 10.69 -0.76 2.90
N HIS A 24 10.98 -1.75 2.06
CA HIS A 24 10.99 -1.60 0.62
C HIS A 24 9.60 -1.19 0.10
N GLY A 25 8.55 -1.89 0.54
CA GLY A 25 7.17 -1.54 0.20
C GLY A 25 6.79 -0.13 0.66
N SER A 26 7.24 0.30 1.85
CA SER A 26 7.02 1.66 2.36
C SER A 26 7.79 2.70 1.53
N THR A 27 8.97 2.35 1.04
CA THR A 27 9.81 3.21 0.21
C THR A 27 9.19 3.39 -1.18
N GLU A 28 8.73 2.32 -1.81
CA GLU A 28 8.05 2.34 -3.11
C GLU A 28 6.73 3.13 -3.04
N ASN A 29 5.96 2.95 -1.97
CA ASN A 29 4.67 3.61 -1.79
C ASN A 29 4.75 4.94 -1.03
N PHE A 30 5.94 5.48 -0.79
CA PHE A 30 6.08 6.78 -0.12
C PHE A 30 5.43 7.90 -0.94
N PRO A 31 4.63 8.82 -0.34
CA PRO A 31 4.31 8.99 1.09
C PRO A 31 2.94 8.43 1.51
N LEU A 32 2.35 7.51 0.74
CA LEU A 32 0.99 7.02 0.96
C LEU A 32 0.86 6.10 2.18
N VAL A 33 1.90 5.33 2.48
CA VAL A 33 1.92 4.40 3.62
C VAL A 33 2.42 5.12 4.86
N SER A 34 1.65 5.04 5.95
CA SER A 34 2.03 5.67 7.21
C SER A 34 3.10 4.86 7.95
N PHE A 35 3.95 5.55 8.73
CA PHE A 35 4.99 4.89 9.53
C PHE A 35 4.40 3.91 10.57
N THR A 36 3.23 4.23 11.12
CA THR A 36 2.54 3.38 12.10
C THR A 36 2.05 2.08 11.47
N ASP A 37 1.54 2.13 10.24
CA ASP A 37 1.07 0.94 9.52
C ASP A 37 2.26 0.05 9.15
N SER A 38 3.38 0.64 8.71
CA SER A 38 4.62 -0.10 8.46
C SER A 38 5.12 -0.82 9.72
N LEU A 39 5.09 -0.16 10.89
CA LEU A 39 5.52 -0.78 12.14
C LEU A 39 4.61 -1.93 12.57
N ALA A 40 3.29 -1.77 12.41
CA ALA A 40 2.32 -2.83 12.67
C ALA A 40 2.55 -4.04 11.75
N LEU A 41 2.79 -3.81 10.45
CA LEU A 41 3.09 -4.86 9.48
C LEU A 41 4.39 -5.61 9.81
N ILE A 42 5.44 -4.91 10.23
CA ILE A 42 6.69 -5.54 10.70
C ILE A 42 6.40 -6.48 11.88
N GLY A 43 5.60 -6.04 12.85
CA GLY A 43 5.19 -6.86 13.99
C GLY A 43 4.43 -8.12 13.58
N ILE A 44 3.45 -7.98 12.69
CA ILE A 44 2.66 -9.10 12.15
C ILE A 44 3.56 -10.11 11.43
N TYR A 45 4.42 -9.65 10.51
CA TYR A 45 5.30 -10.56 9.79
C TYR A 45 6.38 -11.19 10.67
N ALA A 46 6.88 -10.48 11.69
CA ALA A 46 7.78 -11.06 12.68
C ALA A 46 7.09 -12.18 13.46
N PHE A 47 5.84 -11.98 13.90
CA PHE A 47 5.06 -13.00 14.59
C PHE A 47 4.80 -14.23 13.71
N VAL A 48 4.38 -14.03 12.46
CA VAL A 48 4.18 -15.13 11.50
C VAL A 48 5.49 -15.89 11.26
N THR A 49 6.61 -15.16 11.08
CA THR A 49 7.93 -15.76 10.88
C THR A 49 8.37 -16.60 12.08
N LEU A 50 8.16 -16.11 13.31
CA LEU A 50 8.44 -16.84 14.54
C LEU A 50 7.57 -18.08 14.70
N SER A 51 6.28 -17.97 14.36
CA SER A 51 5.33 -19.09 14.42
C SER A 51 5.72 -20.21 13.45
N LEU A 52 6.03 -19.84 12.21
CA LEU A 52 6.51 -20.78 11.20
C LEU A 52 7.88 -21.38 11.56
N LEU A 53 8.78 -20.58 12.15
CA LEU A 53 10.04 -21.08 12.67
C LEU A 53 9.83 -22.12 13.77
N GLY A 54 8.92 -21.86 14.71
CA GLY A 54 8.53 -22.80 15.75
C GLY A 54 8.07 -24.14 15.17
N ILE A 55 7.17 -24.11 14.19
CA ILE A 55 6.71 -25.32 13.50
C ILE A 55 7.86 -26.03 12.77
N CYS A 56 8.68 -25.30 12.02
CA CYS A 56 9.81 -25.89 11.30
C CYS A 56 10.87 -26.47 12.24
N TYR A 57 11.04 -25.89 13.43
CA TYR A 57 11.97 -26.36 14.45
C TYR A 57 11.56 -27.73 15.02
N LEU A 58 10.26 -28.04 15.07
CA LEU A 58 9.77 -29.37 15.45
C LEU A 58 10.11 -30.44 14.41
N ILE A 59 10.29 -30.03 13.15
CA ILE A 59 10.51 -30.93 12.01
C ILE A 59 12.01 -31.16 11.81
N PHE A 60 12.83 -30.10 11.78
CA PHE A 60 14.25 -30.20 11.43
C PHE A 60 15.14 -30.45 12.65
N PRO A 61 16.22 -31.24 12.51
CA PRO A 61 17.10 -31.63 13.62
C PRO A 61 18.00 -30.49 14.14
N THR A 62 18.06 -29.36 13.45
CA THR A 62 18.90 -28.21 13.83
C THR A 62 18.17 -26.91 13.55
N PHE A 63 18.32 -25.92 14.45
CA PHE A 63 17.73 -24.59 14.29
C PHE A 63 18.04 -23.96 12.93
N ARG A 64 19.29 -24.08 12.47
CA ARG A 64 19.72 -23.51 11.18
C ARG A 64 18.93 -24.06 9.99
N LYS A 65 18.71 -25.37 9.94
CA LYS A 65 17.91 -26.01 8.88
C LYS A 65 16.45 -25.56 8.92
N ALA A 66 15.87 -25.48 10.13
CA ALA A 66 14.54 -24.91 10.32
C ALA A 66 14.46 -23.48 9.80
N ALA A 67 15.41 -22.62 10.18
CA ALA A 67 15.47 -21.22 9.75
C ALA A 67 15.58 -21.06 8.23
N PHE A 68 16.37 -21.90 7.53
CA PHE A 68 16.42 -21.88 6.07
C PHE A 68 15.08 -22.26 5.44
N TYR A 69 14.41 -23.32 5.94
CA TYR A 69 13.12 -23.72 5.40
C TYR A 69 12.05 -22.64 5.66
N THR A 70 12.01 -22.08 6.86
CA THR A 70 11.14 -20.94 7.19
C THR A 70 11.41 -19.74 6.29
N PHE A 71 12.69 -19.43 6.03
CA PHE A 71 13.07 -18.35 5.12
C PHE A 71 12.54 -18.57 3.71
N PHE A 72 12.62 -19.78 3.16
CA PHE A 72 12.05 -20.06 1.83
C PHE A 72 10.53 -19.92 1.81
N LEU A 73 9.83 -20.41 2.84
CA LEU A 73 8.38 -20.28 2.95
C LEU A 73 7.94 -18.80 3.04
N VAL A 74 8.57 -18.04 3.94
CA VAL A 74 8.26 -16.61 4.12
C VAL A 74 8.64 -15.82 2.87
N SER A 75 9.80 -16.09 2.26
CA SER A 75 10.21 -15.42 1.01
C SER A 75 9.22 -15.68 -0.12
N PHE A 76 8.78 -16.94 -0.29
CA PHE A 76 7.77 -17.26 -1.29
C PHE A 76 6.49 -16.49 -1.02
N HIS A 77 5.96 -16.52 0.20
CA HIS A 77 4.72 -15.80 0.54
C HIS A 77 4.82 -14.29 0.27
N LEU A 78 5.92 -13.64 0.70
CA LEU A 78 6.09 -12.19 0.56
C LEU A 78 6.30 -11.76 -0.90
N PHE A 79 7.09 -12.53 -1.68
CA PHE A 79 7.49 -12.13 -3.03
C PHE A 79 6.69 -12.81 -4.14
N PHE A 80 5.71 -13.67 -3.82
CA PHE A 80 4.92 -14.40 -4.82
C PHE A 80 4.18 -13.47 -5.78
N GLY A 81 3.51 -12.43 -5.28
CA GLY A 81 2.77 -11.47 -6.10
C GLY A 81 3.66 -10.78 -7.13
N PRO A 82 4.69 -10.02 -6.70
CA PRO A 82 5.61 -9.36 -7.61
C PRO A 82 6.31 -10.32 -8.58
N ALA A 83 6.73 -11.50 -8.12
CA ALA A 83 7.35 -12.50 -8.98
C ALA A 83 6.37 -13.06 -10.03
N HIS A 84 5.10 -13.24 -9.66
CA HIS A 84 4.06 -13.72 -10.57
C HIS A 84 3.69 -12.67 -11.61
N ASP A 85 3.60 -11.41 -11.21
CA ASP A 85 3.32 -10.29 -12.10
C ASP A 85 4.46 -10.11 -13.11
N PHE A 86 5.72 -10.16 -12.66
CA PHE A 86 6.89 -10.16 -13.53
C PHE A 86 6.90 -11.33 -14.52
N LEU A 87 6.53 -12.53 -14.07
CA LEU A 87 6.43 -13.70 -14.94
C LEU A 87 5.34 -13.52 -16.02
N LYS A 88 4.20 -12.91 -15.67
CA LYS A 88 3.14 -12.59 -16.64
C LYS A 88 3.58 -11.54 -17.64
N GLU A 89 4.43 -10.60 -17.24
CA GLU A 89 4.96 -9.56 -18.13
C GLU A 89 5.88 -10.15 -19.21
N ILE A 90 6.80 -11.05 -18.82
CA ILE A 90 7.73 -11.69 -19.77
C ILE A 90 7.06 -12.79 -20.59
N ALA A 91 6.15 -13.54 -19.98
CA ALA A 91 5.53 -14.73 -20.56
C ALA A 91 3.98 -14.66 -20.44
N PRO A 92 3.34 -13.69 -21.11
CA PRO A 92 1.90 -13.54 -21.05
C PRO A 92 1.22 -14.79 -21.62
N ASN A 93 0.24 -15.31 -20.90
CA ASN A 93 -0.61 -16.46 -21.29
C ASN A 93 0.08 -17.82 -21.47
N ILE A 94 1.37 -17.97 -21.14
CA ILE A 94 2.02 -19.30 -21.11
C ILE A 94 1.50 -20.10 -19.91
N PHE A 95 1.40 -21.43 -20.04
CA PHE A 95 0.93 -22.29 -18.93
C PHE A 95 1.72 -22.07 -17.62
N VAL A 96 3.01 -21.70 -17.71
CA VAL A 96 3.86 -21.43 -16.55
C VAL A 96 3.45 -20.20 -15.75
N SER A 97 2.73 -19.24 -16.34
CA SER A 97 2.22 -18.07 -15.62
C SER A 97 0.83 -18.30 -15.01
N LYS A 98 0.24 -19.50 -15.17
CA LYS A 98 -1.05 -19.85 -14.57
C LYS A 98 -0.87 -20.40 -13.16
N TYR A 99 -1.77 -20.02 -12.25
CA TYR A 99 -1.79 -20.54 -10.87
C TYR A 99 -1.90 -22.08 -10.82
N THR A 100 -2.61 -22.67 -11.77
CA THR A 100 -2.78 -24.13 -11.89
C THR A 100 -1.46 -24.87 -12.10
N PHE A 101 -0.43 -24.20 -12.64
CA PHE A 101 0.90 -24.77 -12.80
C PHE A 101 1.85 -24.36 -11.66
N ILE A 102 1.87 -23.06 -11.32
CA ILE A 102 2.85 -22.52 -10.36
C ILE A 102 2.65 -23.10 -8.97
N LEU A 103 1.41 -23.27 -8.50
CA LEU A 103 1.16 -23.76 -7.15
C LEU A 103 1.61 -25.23 -6.97
N PRO A 104 1.25 -26.18 -7.86
CA PRO A 104 1.83 -27.53 -7.81
C PRO A 104 3.35 -27.54 -7.96
N ALA A 105 3.92 -26.74 -8.86
CA ALA A 105 5.37 -26.65 -9.03
C ALA A 105 6.06 -26.14 -7.75
N ALA A 106 5.50 -25.12 -7.09
CA ALA A 106 5.99 -24.60 -5.81
C ALA A 106 5.93 -25.68 -4.72
N LEU A 107 4.83 -26.45 -4.63
CA LEU A 107 4.72 -27.57 -3.69
C LEU A 107 5.81 -28.63 -3.91
N LEU A 108 6.09 -28.99 -5.16
CA LEU A 108 7.17 -29.93 -5.50
C LEU A 108 8.55 -29.36 -5.11
N ILE A 109 8.79 -28.07 -5.35
CA ILE A 109 10.01 -27.38 -4.93
C ILE A 109 10.13 -27.38 -3.41
N PHE A 110 9.04 -27.12 -2.67
CA PHE A 110 9.05 -27.16 -1.20
C PHE A 110 9.27 -28.55 -0.63
N ALA A 111 8.70 -29.59 -1.24
CA ALA A 111 8.96 -30.98 -0.87
C ALA A 111 10.42 -31.35 -1.12
N TRP A 112 10.98 -30.93 -2.27
CA TRP A 112 12.39 -31.12 -2.59
C TRP A 112 13.31 -30.37 -1.62
N LEU A 113 13.01 -29.09 -1.31
CA LEU A 113 13.77 -28.29 -0.34
C LEU A 113 13.75 -28.92 1.05
N LEU A 114 12.60 -29.43 1.48
CA LEU A 114 12.46 -30.16 2.73
C LEU A 114 13.41 -31.36 2.74
N TYR A 115 13.31 -32.24 1.73
CA TYR A 115 14.18 -33.40 1.60
C TYR A 115 15.68 -33.02 1.58
N PHE A 116 16.05 -32.04 0.77
CA PHE A 116 17.42 -31.56 0.64
C PHE A 116 17.99 -31.04 1.98
N LEU A 117 17.24 -30.17 2.67
CA LEU A 117 17.67 -29.61 3.96
C LEU A 117 17.75 -30.68 5.05
N PHE A 118 16.85 -31.68 5.03
CA PHE A 118 16.96 -32.83 5.93
C PHE A 118 18.25 -33.62 5.70
N ARG A 119 18.55 -33.96 4.44
CA ARG A 119 19.67 -34.84 4.08
C ARG A 119 21.03 -34.16 4.05
N THR A 120 21.09 -32.84 3.85
CA THR A 120 22.36 -32.14 3.71
C THR A 120 23.18 -32.19 4.99
N LYS A 121 24.47 -32.49 4.83
CA LYS A 121 25.51 -32.40 5.87
C LYS A 121 26.44 -31.19 5.63
N ALA A 122 26.14 -30.39 4.61
CA ALA A 122 26.97 -29.24 4.24
C ALA A 122 26.94 -28.17 5.35
N ASN A 123 28.05 -27.47 5.52
CA ASN A 123 28.12 -26.35 6.44
C ASN A 123 27.43 -25.11 5.83
N LEU A 124 26.22 -24.82 6.30
CA LEU A 124 25.41 -23.69 5.83
C LEU A 124 25.88 -22.31 6.34
N GLN A 125 26.96 -22.25 7.13
CA GLN A 125 27.49 -21.01 7.71
C GLN A 125 27.78 -19.93 6.66
N LYS A 126 28.33 -20.31 5.49
CA LYS A 126 28.60 -19.37 4.39
C LYS A 126 27.31 -18.76 3.83
N ALA A 127 26.26 -19.56 3.71
CA ALA A 127 24.95 -19.09 3.24
C ALA A 127 24.29 -18.15 4.25
N VAL A 128 24.40 -18.43 5.56
CA VAL A 128 23.92 -17.52 6.61
C VAL A 128 24.61 -16.16 6.52
N SER A 129 25.95 -16.17 6.45
CA SER A 129 26.74 -14.93 6.32
C SER A 129 26.39 -14.15 5.06
N TYR A 130 26.22 -14.84 3.92
CA TYR A 130 25.81 -14.23 2.66
C TYR A 130 24.44 -13.55 2.78
N LEU A 131 23.41 -14.26 3.25
CA LEU A 131 22.05 -13.70 3.37
C LEU A 131 22.00 -12.52 4.34
N ASN A 132 22.68 -12.62 5.49
CA ASN A 132 22.76 -11.49 6.44
C ASN A 132 23.35 -10.25 5.77
N ILE A 133 24.46 -10.39 5.03
CA ILE A 133 25.11 -9.26 4.35
C ILE A 133 24.19 -8.69 3.27
N VAL A 134 23.58 -9.54 2.44
CA VAL A 134 22.68 -9.09 1.36
C VAL A 134 21.52 -8.28 1.92
N PHE A 135 20.80 -8.78 2.94
CA PHE A 135 19.68 -8.02 3.50
C PHE A 135 20.11 -6.75 4.22
N LEU A 136 21.27 -6.73 4.88
CA LEU A 136 21.80 -5.50 5.47
C LEU A 136 22.11 -4.44 4.40
N ILE A 137 22.68 -4.85 3.26
CA ILE A 137 22.93 -3.95 2.13
C ILE A 137 21.60 -3.43 1.56
N LEU A 138 20.62 -4.31 1.33
CA LEU A 138 19.31 -3.93 0.80
C LEU A 138 18.59 -2.94 1.73
N LEU A 139 18.57 -3.21 3.05
CA LEU A 139 18.01 -2.30 4.05
C LEU A 139 18.70 -0.94 4.06
N PHE A 140 20.04 -0.93 3.92
CA PHE A 140 20.79 0.32 3.85
C PHE A 140 20.42 1.15 2.60
N VAL A 141 20.23 0.50 1.46
CA VAL A 141 19.79 1.16 0.22
C VAL A 141 18.39 1.77 0.41
N ASP A 142 17.41 1.00 0.89
CA ASP A 142 16.04 1.50 1.09
C ASP A 142 16.00 2.63 2.12
N LEU A 143 16.72 2.52 3.24
CA LEU A 143 16.84 3.60 4.23
C LEU A 143 17.40 4.89 3.62
N SER A 144 18.40 4.77 2.74
CA SER A 144 19.01 5.92 2.07
C SER A 144 18.03 6.59 1.10
N VAL A 145 17.28 5.81 0.33
CA VAL A 145 16.25 6.31 -0.60
C VAL A 145 15.12 6.97 0.18
N LEU A 146 14.63 6.34 1.25
CA LEU A 146 13.56 6.86 2.07
C LEU A 146 13.94 8.19 2.72
N LEU A 147 15.15 8.31 3.28
CA LEU A 147 15.67 9.55 3.84
C LEU A 147 15.69 10.68 2.80
N PHE A 148 16.14 10.38 1.59
CA PHE A 148 16.16 11.35 0.50
C PHE A 148 14.75 11.82 0.09
N LYS A 149 13.77 10.90 0.08
CA LYS A 149 12.36 11.25 -0.17
C LYS A 149 11.79 12.16 0.92
N PHE A 150 12.07 11.89 2.20
CA PHE A 150 11.62 12.76 3.31
C PHE A 150 12.17 14.19 3.23
N LEU A 151 13.45 14.36 2.89
CA LEU A 151 14.08 15.69 2.82
C LEU A 151 13.50 16.59 1.73
N LYS A 152 12.83 16.02 0.71
CA LYS A 152 12.28 16.76 -0.43
C LYS A 152 10.82 17.20 -0.27
N HIS A 153 10.13 16.85 0.83
CA HIS A 153 8.70 17.13 1.02
C HIS A 153 8.42 18.26 2.04
N PRO A 154 8.26 19.51 1.59
CA PRO A 154 7.81 20.59 2.47
C PRO A 154 6.31 20.53 2.73
N LYS A 155 5.91 20.57 4.00
CA LYS A 155 4.51 20.78 4.41
C LYS A 155 4.13 22.24 4.18
N LYS A 156 3.14 22.51 3.33
CA LYS A 156 2.56 23.85 3.17
C LYS A 156 1.26 23.96 3.95
N ALA A 157 1.17 24.96 4.82
CA ALA A 157 -0.07 25.35 5.48
C ALA A 157 -0.85 26.33 4.60
N TYR A 158 -2.17 26.16 4.50
CA TYR A 158 -3.07 27.08 3.83
C TYR A 158 -3.86 27.87 4.88
N GLN A 159 -3.81 29.20 4.85
CA GLN A 159 -4.64 30.08 5.66
C GLN A 159 -5.80 30.62 4.84
N GLN A 160 -6.98 30.73 5.45
CA GLN A 160 -8.16 31.30 4.81
C GLN A 160 -9.05 31.94 5.89
N GLU A 161 -9.60 33.11 5.59
CA GLU A 161 -10.47 33.88 6.48
C GLU A 161 -11.94 33.47 6.27
N ALA A 162 -12.68 33.38 7.38
CA ALA A 162 -14.08 32.95 7.40
C ALA A 162 -15.01 34.16 7.56
N VAL A 163 -16.18 34.12 6.91
CA VAL A 163 -17.28 35.06 7.11
C VAL A 163 -18.41 34.32 7.83
N SER A 164 -18.87 34.85 8.97
CA SER A 164 -19.85 34.19 9.83
C SER A 164 -21.30 34.39 9.38
N SER A 165 -22.15 33.37 9.57
CA SER A 165 -23.60 33.40 9.33
C SER A 165 -24.38 32.88 10.55
N ASN A 166 -25.57 33.42 10.80
CA ASN A 166 -26.40 33.07 11.97
C ASN A 166 -27.26 31.80 11.79
N LEU A 167 -27.33 31.24 10.57
CA LEU A 167 -28.08 30.01 10.28
C LEU A 167 -27.13 28.81 10.27
N ARG A 168 -27.45 27.77 11.07
CA ARG A 168 -26.61 26.57 11.22
C ARG A 168 -27.39 25.26 10.99
N PRO A 169 -27.82 24.96 9.74
CA PRO A 169 -28.50 23.71 9.42
C PRO A 169 -27.54 22.53 9.36
N ASP A 170 -28.00 21.32 9.68
CA ASP A 170 -27.20 20.10 9.44
C ASP A 170 -26.84 19.95 7.95
N ILE A 171 -25.58 19.57 7.68
CA ILE A 171 -25.04 19.44 6.32
C ILE A 171 -24.73 17.97 6.04
N TYR A 172 -25.39 17.42 5.03
CA TYR A 172 -25.12 16.07 4.54
C TYR A 172 -24.46 16.13 3.16
N LEU A 173 -23.23 15.64 3.07
CA LEU A 173 -22.52 15.48 1.80
C LEU A 173 -22.45 14.01 1.43
N VAL A 174 -23.12 13.63 0.34
CA VAL A 174 -23.09 12.28 -0.20
C VAL A 174 -22.28 12.28 -1.49
N ILE A 175 -21.17 11.54 -1.51
CA ILE A 175 -20.31 11.39 -2.68
C ILE A 175 -20.47 9.95 -3.18
N ALA A 176 -21.01 9.78 -4.38
CA ALA A 176 -21.08 8.48 -5.04
C ALA A 176 -19.87 8.32 -5.97
N ASP A 177 -19.05 7.31 -5.72
CA ASP A 177 -17.86 7.04 -6.53
C ASP A 177 -18.27 6.54 -7.93
N GLU A 178 -17.57 7.04 -8.95
CA GLU A 178 -17.80 6.71 -10.38
C GLU A 178 -19.25 6.88 -10.88
N TYR A 179 -20.09 7.65 -10.19
CA TYR A 179 -21.47 7.90 -10.65
C TYR A 179 -21.48 8.84 -11.85
N ALA A 180 -21.69 8.27 -13.04
CA ALA A 180 -21.74 9.02 -14.28
C ALA A 180 -23.02 9.85 -14.41
N ASP A 181 -22.93 10.96 -15.14
CA ASP A 181 -24.10 11.78 -15.41
C ASP A 181 -25.09 11.06 -16.34
N SER A 182 -26.35 11.50 -16.35
CA SER A 182 -27.41 10.84 -17.12
C SER A 182 -27.14 10.79 -18.64
N SER A 183 -26.42 11.77 -19.21
CA SER A 183 -26.07 11.73 -20.62
C SER A 183 -25.05 10.63 -20.91
N SER A 184 -24.00 10.51 -20.08
CA SER A 184 -23.02 9.43 -20.17
C SER A 184 -23.65 8.05 -19.96
N LEU A 185 -24.53 7.92 -18.97
CA LEU A 185 -25.27 6.67 -18.72
C LEU A 185 -26.10 6.23 -19.92
N GLN A 186 -26.80 7.17 -20.57
CA GLN A 186 -27.62 6.85 -21.73
C GLN A 186 -26.77 6.57 -22.99
N GLN A 187 -25.73 7.36 -23.24
CA GLN A 187 -24.92 7.27 -24.47
C GLN A 187 -23.98 6.06 -24.48
N VAL A 188 -23.36 5.75 -23.34
CA VAL A 188 -22.34 4.69 -23.24
C VAL A 188 -22.98 3.36 -22.85
N PHE A 189 -23.94 3.38 -21.92
CA PHE A 189 -24.50 2.16 -21.33
C PHE A 189 -25.96 1.89 -21.75
N GLY A 190 -26.60 2.79 -22.52
CA GLY A 190 -28.01 2.66 -22.88
C GLY A 190 -28.96 2.79 -21.67
N PHE A 191 -28.47 3.26 -20.52
CA PHE A 191 -29.22 3.27 -19.28
C PHE A 191 -30.02 4.57 -19.09
N ASN A 192 -31.33 4.44 -18.95
CA ASN A 192 -32.22 5.57 -18.71
C ASN A 192 -32.32 5.90 -17.22
N ASN A 193 -31.62 6.96 -16.80
CA ASN A 193 -31.55 7.42 -15.41
C ASN A 193 -32.68 8.39 -14.99
N SER A 194 -33.71 8.58 -15.84
CA SER A 194 -34.77 9.58 -15.62
C SER A 194 -35.62 9.34 -14.35
N LEU A 195 -35.89 8.08 -14.02
CA LEU A 195 -36.68 7.72 -12.83
C LEU A 195 -35.99 8.18 -11.55
N PHE A 196 -34.67 7.95 -11.44
CA PHE A 196 -33.89 8.35 -10.28
C PHE A 196 -33.83 9.88 -10.13
N GLN A 197 -33.54 10.60 -11.22
CA GLN A 197 -33.53 12.07 -11.19
C GLN A 197 -34.90 12.65 -10.82
N THR A 198 -35.98 12.08 -11.34
CA THR A 198 -37.34 12.50 -11.00
C THR A 198 -37.62 12.29 -9.51
N ALA A 199 -37.16 11.15 -8.96
CA ALA A 199 -37.29 10.86 -7.54
C ALA A 199 -36.50 11.83 -6.65
N LEU A 200 -35.31 12.28 -7.08
CA LEU A 200 -34.53 13.31 -6.39
C LEU A 200 -35.22 14.68 -6.43
N ARG A 201 -35.68 15.12 -7.61
CA ARG A 201 -36.40 16.41 -7.74
C ARG A 201 -37.67 16.44 -6.88
N LYS A 202 -38.43 15.34 -6.84
CA LYS A 202 -39.61 15.21 -5.98
C LYS A 202 -39.31 15.35 -4.48
N ARG A 203 -38.07 15.06 -4.06
CA ARG A 203 -37.59 15.25 -2.68
C ARG A 203 -36.99 16.64 -2.44
N GLY A 204 -37.04 17.54 -3.42
CA GLY A 204 -36.52 18.90 -3.32
C GLY A 204 -35.04 19.06 -3.71
N PHE A 205 -34.38 18.01 -4.22
CA PHE A 205 -33.01 18.14 -4.71
C PHE A 205 -32.96 18.93 -6.02
N HIS A 206 -32.07 19.90 -6.09
CA HIS A 206 -31.72 20.59 -7.32
C HIS A 206 -30.73 19.76 -8.13
N ILE A 207 -31.05 19.50 -9.40
CA ILE A 207 -30.18 18.74 -10.31
C ILE A 207 -29.51 19.69 -11.28
N VAL A 208 -28.19 19.85 -11.16
CA VAL A 208 -27.38 20.64 -12.07
C VAL A 208 -27.12 19.83 -13.35
N GLN A 209 -27.55 20.36 -14.50
CA GLN A 209 -27.27 19.74 -15.79
C GLN A 209 -25.85 20.04 -16.25
N ASN A 210 -25.23 19.10 -16.96
CA ASN A 210 -23.88 19.23 -17.53
C ASN A 210 -22.78 19.57 -16.50
N SER A 211 -22.99 19.23 -15.22
CA SER A 211 -21.98 19.36 -14.18
C SER A 211 -20.79 18.44 -14.48
N ARG A 212 -19.58 18.92 -14.24
CA ARG A 212 -18.33 18.15 -14.41
C ARG A 212 -17.55 18.17 -13.11
N SER A 213 -16.82 17.08 -12.84
CA SER A 213 -15.82 17.09 -11.78
C SER A 213 -14.63 17.97 -12.17
N ASN A 214 -13.97 18.60 -11.19
CA ASN A 214 -12.78 19.42 -11.43
C ASN A 214 -11.58 18.57 -11.91
N TYR A 215 -11.55 17.29 -11.53
CA TYR A 215 -10.52 16.32 -11.91
C TYR A 215 -11.17 14.95 -12.16
N ASN A 216 -10.55 14.13 -13.00
CA ASN A 216 -11.08 12.83 -13.45
C ASN A 216 -10.60 11.63 -12.61
N PHE A 217 -10.13 11.87 -11.38
CA PHE A 217 -9.66 10.82 -10.49
C PHE A 217 -9.96 11.17 -9.02
N THR A 218 -10.47 10.20 -8.26
CA THR A 218 -11.19 10.43 -6.99
C THR A 218 -10.43 11.27 -5.98
N PRO A 219 -9.15 11.00 -5.65
CA PRO A 219 -8.38 11.83 -4.70
C PRO A 219 -8.32 13.30 -5.12
N PHE A 220 -8.17 13.60 -6.42
CA PHE A 220 -8.05 14.97 -6.91
C PHE A 220 -9.40 15.69 -6.93
N SER A 221 -10.45 15.00 -7.37
CA SER A 221 -11.81 15.54 -7.42
C SER A 221 -12.27 15.92 -6.00
N VAL A 222 -12.10 15.00 -5.05
CA VAL A 222 -12.50 15.20 -3.66
C VAL A 222 -11.61 16.22 -2.95
N ALA A 223 -10.29 16.23 -3.20
CA ALA A 223 -9.42 17.26 -2.65
C ALA A 223 -9.81 18.65 -3.14
N SER A 224 -10.08 18.82 -4.45
CA SER A 224 -10.52 20.10 -4.99
C SER A 224 -11.86 20.55 -4.41
N LEU A 225 -12.81 19.61 -4.25
CA LEU A 225 -14.11 19.88 -3.63
C LEU A 225 -13.94 20.45 -2.21
N PHE A 226 -13.12 19.81 -1.37
CA PHE A 226 -12.92 20.24 0.02
C PHE A 226 -12.02 21.46 0.18
N GLN A 227 -11.11 21.68 -0.78
CA GLN A 227 -10.35 22.93 -0.85
C GLN A 227 -11.20 24.09 -1.36
N MET A 228 -12.38 23.83 -1.94
CA MET A 228 -13.22 24.82 -2.62
C MET A 228 -12.44 25.62 -3.68
N ASN A 229 -11.43 24.99 -4.29
CA ASN A 229 -10.53 25.61 -5.25
C ASN A 229 -9.86 24.55 -6.14
N TYR A 230 -9.32 24.98 -7.28
CA TYR A 230 -8.45 24.15 -8.10
C TYR A 230 -7.13 23.87 -7.38
N LEU A 231 -6.57 22.69 -7.63
CA LEU A 231 -5.34 22.22 -6.99
C LEU A 231 -4.12 22.88 -7.63
N THR A 232 -3.34 23.61 -6.83
CA THR A 232 -2.13 24.31 -7.31
C THR A 232 -0.90 23.42 -7.22
N GLY A 233 -0.12 23.34 -8.30
CA GLY A 233 1.11 22.54 -8.33
C GLY A 233 0.86 21.03 -8.28
N ILE A 234 -0.28 20.60 -8.83
CA ILE A 234 -0.65 19.19 -9.07
C ILE A 234 -0.99 19.10 -10.56
N GLN A 235 -0.35 18.19 -11.30
CA GLN A 235 -0.58 18.08 -12.74
C GLN A 235 -1.93 17.45 -13.08
N GLY A 236 -2.59 16.82 -12.10
CA GLY A 236 -3.93 16.25 -12.26
C GLY A 236 -3.96 14.94 -13.05
N HIS A 237 -2.80 14.32 -13.30
CA HIS A 237 -2.68 13.02 -13.94
C HIS A 237 -2.42 11.92 -12.91
N ASN A 238 -3.12 10.80 -13.06
CA ASN A 238 -3.22 9.65 -12.13
C ASN A 238 -1.86 9.10 -11.62
N GLN A 239 -0.76 9.30 -12.35
CA GLN A 239 0.45 8.51 -12.16
C GLN A 239 1.40 9.00 -11.06
N ASN A 240 1.23 10.18 -10.46
CA ASN A 240 2.18 10.68 -9.45
C ASN A 240 1.72 10.37 -8.00
N PRO A 241 2.42 9.48 -7.26
CA PRO A 241 2.08 9.15 -5.87
C PRO A 241 2.15 10.34 -4.91
N PHE A 242 3.04 11.30 -5.18
CA PHE A 242 3.18 12.50 -4.36
C PHE A 242 1.98 13.44 -4.49
N ASP A 243 1.47 13.59 -5.71
CA ASP A 243 0.28 14.38 -5.99
C ASP A 243 -0.95 13.75 -5.31
N ARG A 244 -1.06 12.42 -5.32
CA ARG A 244 -2.13 11.69 -4.59
C ARG A 244 -2.00 11.85 -3.07
N ALA A 245 -0.79 11.67 -2.53
CA ALA A 245 -0.55 11.84 -1.10
C ALA A 245 -0.89 13.26 -0.65
N ARG A 246 -0.50 14.27 -1.43
CA ARG A 246 -0.88 15.66 -1.21
C ARG A 246 -2.40 15.85 -1.24
N CYS A 247 -3.12 15.19 -2.14
CA CYS A 247 -4.58 15.23 -2.15
C CYS A 247 -5.19 14.68 -0.85
N PHE A 248 -4.69 13.53 -0.36
CA PHE A 248 -5.14 13.00 0.93
C PHE A 248 -4.85 13.95 2.09
N GLU A 249 -3.69 14.61 2.09
CA GLU A 249 -3.38 15.67 3.07
C GLU A 249 -4.32 16.87 2.97
N LEU A 250 -4.66 17.31 1.75
CA LEU A 250 -5.58 18.42 1.50
C LEU A 250 -7.02 18.08 1.89
N ILE A 251 -7.44 16.83 1.69
CA ILE A 251 -8.74 16.33 2.16
C ILE A 251 -8.78 16.38 3.68
N LYS A 252 -7.74 15.88 4.36
CA LYS A 252 -7.68 15.87 5.83
C LYS A 252 -7.61 17.27 6.42
N ASN A 253 -6.83 18.17 5.81
CA ASN A 253 -6.57 19.52 6.31
C ASN A 253 -7.30 20.61 5.50
N SER A 254 -8.56 20.34 5.15
CA SER A 254 -9.31 21.23 4.27
C SER A 254 -9.71 22.55 4.94
N PRO A 255 -9.79 23.66 4.19
CA PRO A 255 -10.36 24.90 4.69
C PRO A 255 -11.85 24.74 5.02
N LEU A 256 -12.58 23.87 4.29
CA LEU A 256 -13.98 23.56 4.59
C LEU A 256 -14.16 23.00 6.00
N TRP A 257 -13.33 22.06 6.42
CA TRP A 257 -13.41 21.48 7.77
C TRP A 257 -13.13 22.51 8.85
N ARG A 258 -12.09 23.33 8.64
CA ARG A 258 -11.74 24.41 9.57
C ARG A 258 -12.83 25.45 9.67
N PHE A 259 -13.44 25.80 8.54
CA PHE A 259 -14.58 26.72 8.48
C PHE A 259 -15.78 26.16 9.26
N LEU A 260 -16.21 24.93 8.97
CA LEU A 260 -17.36 24.30 9.63
C LEU A 260 -17.10 24.12 11.14
N GLN A 261 -15.92 23.67 11.53
CA GLN A 261 -15.54 23.58 12.95
C GLN A 261 -15.52 24.94 13.64
N GLY A 262 -15.03 25.99 12.95
CA GLY A 262 -15.06 27.37 13.45
C GLY A 262 -16.47 27.91 13.66
N GLU A 263 -17.42 27.49 12.82
CA GLU A 263 -18.85 27.76 12.97
C GLU A 263 -19.56 26.85 14.00
N GLY A 264 -18.82 25.96 14.66
CA GLY A 264 -19.33 25.10 15.74
C GLY A 264 -19.98 23.79 15.28
N TYR A 265 -19.77 23.37 14.03
CA TYR A 265 -20.25 22.08 13.54
C TYR A 265 -19.41 20.91 14.06
N GLU A 266 -20.08 19.82 14.41
CA GLU A 266 -19.46 18.51 14.63
C GLU A 266 -19.33 17.77 13.29
N ILE A 267 -18.12 17.35 12.94
CA ILE A 267 -17.84 16.61 11.70
C ILE A 267 -17.90 15.11 11.98
N LYS A 268 -18.77 14.39 11.25
CA LYS A 268 -18.92 12.92 11.32
C LYS A 268 -18.60 12.32 9.95
N ASN A 269 -17.56 11.49 9.90
CA ASN A 269 -17.02 10.85 8.70
C ASN A 269 -17.08 9.33 8.81
#